data_AF-X1QZN5-F1
#
_entry.id   AF-X1QZN5-F1
#
_cell.length_a   1.000
_cell.length_b   1.000
_cell.length_c   1.000
_cell.angle_alpha   90.00
_cell.angle_beta   90.00
_cell.angle_gamma   90.00
#
_symmetry.space_group_name_H-M   'P 1'
#
loop_
_entity.id
_entity.type
_entity.pdbx_description
1 polymer ?
#
loop_
_entity_poly.entity_id
_entity_poly.type
_entity_poly.pdbx_seq_one_letter_code
_entity_poly.pdbx_strand_id
1 'polypeptide(L)'
;MTRKELWDNMMRVVKVNSNELATDGSTATEIVDLQIPRSYIARIRKVIFDVRLQEEQLPAEPPVAPDGLTGRLNKFFMALVNDPDDEESIAIPTHEIDHDVIADCEFHIERVMSWYTEVHKIPAGGYAFVAPSRTINFDETIDIICPRNIRFNASGVIIGATVKPQVIVTVYFTYEKVT
;
A
#
# COMPACT_ATOMS: atom_id res chain seq x y z
N MET A 1 -33.82 -8.73 3.22
CA MET A 1 -32.86 -8.92 2.10
C MET A 1 -32.61 -7.57 1.46
N THR A 2 -31.40 -7.04 1.61
CA THR A 2 -30.96 -5.82 0.92
C THR A 2 -30.71 -6.17 -0.55
N ARG A 3 -31.42 -5.52 -1.47
CA ARG A 3 -31.14 -5.65 -2.91
C ARG A 3 -29.73 -5.15 -3.18
N LYS A 4 -28.81 -6.04 -3.57
CA LYS A 4 -27.48 -5.69 -4.07
C LYS A 4 -27.60 -5.29 -5.54
N GLU A 5 -28.17 -4.12 -5.81
CA GLU A 5 -28.17 -3.52 -7.15
C GLU A 5 -26.90 -2.65 -7.26
N LEU A 6 -26.04 -2.96 -8.25
CA LEU A 6 -24.88 -2.16 -8.59
C LEU A 6 -25.30 -1.09 -9.61
N TRP A 7 -24.78 0.12 -9.42
CA TRP A 7 -25.13 1.29 -10.22
C TRP A 7 -23.91 1.71 -11.04
N ASP A 8 -24.11 1.89 -12.35
CA ASP A 8 -23.09 2.43 -13.25
C ASP A 8 -22.63 3.80 -12.77
N ASN A 9 -21.31 4.04 -12.83
CA ASN A 9 -20.67 5.31 -12.49
C ASN A 9 -20.87 5.82 -11.05
N MET A 10 -21.36 4.99 -10.12
CA MET A 10 -21.34 5.34 -8.70
C MET A 10 -19.95 5.13 -8.10
N MET A 11 -19.47 6.15 -7.41
CA MET A 11 -18.20 6.09 -6.69
C MET A 11 -18.24 5.07 -5.56
N ARG A 12 -17.31 4.12 -5.60
CA ARG A 12 -17.10 3.09 -4.56
C ARG A 12 -15.73 3.27 -3.93
N VAL A 13 -15.63 2.80 -2.69
CA VAL A 13 -14.41 2.87 -1.89
C VAL A 13 -14.20 1.54 -1.19
N VAL A 14 -12.99 0.99 -1.31
CA VAL A 14 -12.54 -0.17 -0.54
C VAL A 14 -11.28 0.21 0.22
N LYS A 15 -11.20 -0.22 1.48
CA LYS A 15 -10.07 0.01 2.38
C LYS A 15 -9.53 -1.33 2.84
N VAL A 16 -8.22 -1.52 2.74
CA VAL A 16 -7.56 -2.77 3.06
C VAL A 16 -6.22 -2.50 3.71
N ASN A 17 -5.72 -3.45 4.48
CA ASN A 17 -4.52 -3.31 5.29
C ASN A 17 -3.60 -4.52 5.05
N SER A 18 -2.29 -4.31 5.12
CA SER A 18 -1.29 -5.37 4.94
C SER A 18 -1.24 -6.44 6.03
N ASN A 19 -2.02 -6.30 7.10
CA ASN A 19 -1.72 -6.89 8.41
C ASN A 19 -0.33 -6.45 8.92
N GLU A 20 0.13 -7.08 10.01
CA GLU A 20 1.45 -6.84 10.56
C GLU A 20 2.54 -7.28 9.58
N LEU A 21 3.37 -6.33 9.14
CA LEU A 21 4.48 -6.62 8.24
C LEU A 21 5.56 -7.45 8.94
N ALA A 22 6.20 -8.35 8.20
CA ALA A 22 7.19 -9.26 8.76
C ALA A 22 8.57 -8.60 8.93
N THR A 23 9.33 -9.07 9.92
CA THR A 23 10.69 -8.57 10.21
C THR A 23 11.75 -9.13 9.25
N ASP A 24 11.45 -10.24 8.56
CA ASP A 24 12.33 -10.87 7.59
C ASP A 24 12.25 -10.23 6.19
N GLY A 25 11.44 -9.18 6.04
CA GLY A 25 11.21 -8.52 4.75
C GLY A 25 10.26 -9.27 3.82
N SER A 26 9.59 -10.33 4.29
CA SER A 26 8.59 -11.02 3.48
C SER A 26 7.45 -10.10 3.08
N THR A 27 6.94 -10.32 1.88
CA THR A 27 5.82 -9.57 1.32
C THR A 27 4.52 -10.06 1.94
N ALA A 28 3.80 -9.14 2.56
CA ALA A 28 2.41 -9.32 2.92
C ALA A 28 1.53 -8.97 1.71
N THR A 29 0.59 -9.86 1.41
CA THR A 29 -0.29 -9.74 0.25
C THR A 29 -1.73 -9.85 0.70
N GLU A 30 -2.56 -8.91 0.24
CA GLU A 30 -3.98 -8.91 0.47
C GLU A 30 -4.71 -8.84 -0.88
N ILE A 31 -5.56 -9.83 -1.14
CA ILE A 31 -6.39 -9.87 -2.35
C ILE A 31 -7.68 -9.12 -2.05
N VAL A 32 -7.99 -8.15 -2.90
CA VAL A 32 -9.15 -7.27 -2.76
C VAL A 32 -10.15 -7.64 -3.84
N ASP A 33 -11.10 -8.47 -3.45
CA ASP A 33 -12.21 -8.86 -4.31
C ASP A 33 -13.22 -7.70 -4.41
N LEU A 34 -13.30 -7.11 -5.60
CA LEU A 34 -14.22 -6.00 -5.87
C LEU A 34 -15.64 -6.48 -6.16
N GLN A 35 -15.90 -7.79 -6.14
CA GLN A 35 -17.20 -8.43 -6.32
C GLN A 35 -17.89 -7.94 -7.60
N ILE A 36 -17.12 -7.89 -8.69
CA ILE A 36 -17.57 -7.34 -9.98
C ILE A 36 -18.44 -8.38 -10.68
N PRO A 37 -19.71 -8.07 -11.01
CA PRO A 37 -20.55 -8.98 -11.77
C PRO A 37 -20.02 -9.16 -13.19
N ARG A 38 -20.38 -10.29 -13.80
CA ARG A 38 -20.13 -10.53 -15.22
C ARG A 38 -20.74 -9.40 -16.06
N SER A 39 -20.00 -8.92 -17.06
CA SER A 39 -20.33 -7.76 -17.93
C SER A 39 -20.13 -6.38 -17.29
N TYR A 40 -19.42 -6.29 -16.17
CA TYR A 40 -18.96 -5.01 -15.61
C TYR A 40 -17.45 -5.02 -15.44
N ILE A 41 -16.87 -3.83 -15.40
CA ILE A 41 -15.48 -3.59 -15.04
C ILE A 41 -15.42 -2.50 -13.96
N ALA A 42 -14.40 -2.54 -13.11
CA ALA A 42 -14.08 -1.46 -12.19
C ALA A 42 -13.04 -0.54 -12.83
N ARG A 43 -13.36 0.74 -12.95
CA ARG A 43 -12.44 1.78 -13.38
C ARG A 43 -11.85 2.47 -12.15
N ILE A 44 -10.55 2.31 -11.94
CA ILE A 44 -9.85 2.89 -10.80
C ILE A 44 -9.67 4.40 -11.03
N ARG A 45 -10.14 5.22 -10.08
CA ARG A 45 -10.13 6.69 -10.17
C ARG A 45 -9.06 7.31 -9.28
N LYS A 46 -8.84 6.71 -8.11
CA LYS A 46 -7.88 7.22 -7.15
C LYS A 46 -7.39 6.10 -6.25
N VAL A 47 -6.12 6.16 -5.87
CA VAL A 47 -5.51 5.27 -4.88
C VAL A 47 -4.83 6.14 -3.84
N ILE A 48 -5.04 5.81 -2.57
CA ILE A 48 -4.36 6.43 -1.44
C ILE A 48 -3.61 5.34 -0.70
N PHE A 49 -2.30 5.49 -0.60
CA PHE A 49 -1.47 4.71 0.31
C PHE A 49 -1.26 5.53 1.58
N ASP A 50 -1.52 4.93 2.73
CA ASP A 50 -1.32 5.51 4.04
C ASP A 50 -0.59 4.52 4.94
N VAL A 51 0.14 5.04 5.92
CA VAL A 51 0.79 4.23 6.94
C VAL A 51 0.07 4.45 8.26
N ARG A 52 -0.35 3.35 8.90
CA ARG A 52 -0.89 3.43 10.26
C ARG A 52 0.26 3.40 11.25
N LEU A 53 0.67 4.59 11.68
CA LEU A 53 1.73 4.77 12.65
C LEU A 53 1.19 4.70 14.09
N GLN A 54 1.94 4.03 14.96
CA GLN A 54 1.79 4.05 16.42
C GLN A 54 3.17 4.29 17.04
N GLU A 55 3.24 4.92 18.21
CA GLU A 55 4.52 5.27 18.85
C GLU A 55 5.35 4.01 19.17
N GLU A 56 4.67 2.91 19.49
CA GLU A 56 5.20 1.59 19.80
C GLU A 56 5.84 0.87 18.59
N GLN A 57 5.67 1.43 17.38
CA GLN A 57 6.30 0.96 16.15
C GLN A 57 7.68 1.60 15.91
N LEU A 58 8.08 2.57 16.75
CA LEU A 58 9.40 3.14 16.73
C LEU A 58 10.31 2.35 17.68
N PRO A 59 11.53 1.98 17.26
CA PRO A 59 12.46 1.30 18.17
C PRO A 59 12.84 2.22 19.33
N ALA A 60 12.92 1.67 20.53
CA ALA A 60 13.33 2.41 21.73
C ALA A 60 14.81 2.84 21.64
N GLU A 61 15.66 2.02 21.02
CA GLU A 61 17.04 2.34 20.70
C GLU A 61 17.30 2.08 19.20
N PRO A 62 17.71 3.07 18.42
CA PRO A 62 17.93 2.90 16.98
C PRO A 62 19.22 2.10 16.72
N PRO A 63 19.19 1.05 15.89
CA PRO A 63 20.41 0.37 15.46
C PRO A 63 21.33 1.33 14.70
N VAL A 64 22.62 1.27 15.03
CA VAL A 64 23.66 2.01 14.32
C VAL A 64 24.00 1.24 13.06
N ALA A 65 23.69 1.81 11.89
CA ALA A 65 24.16 1.23 10.63
C ALA A 65 25.70 1.28 10.59
N PRO A 66 26.38 0.26 10.02
CA PRO A 66 27.84 0.22 9.92
C PRO A 66 28.46 1.41 9.18
N ASP A 67 27.67 2.10 8.35
CA ASP A 67 28.08 3.27 7.57
C ASP A 67 28.10 4.58 8.39
N GLY A 68 27.59 4.58 9.62
CA GLY A 68 27.53 5.75 10.51
C GLY A 68 26.67 6.92 10.01
N LEU A 69 26.02 6.78 8.85
CA LEU A 69 25.39 7.88 8.11
C LEU A 69 23.88 7.71 7.96
N THR A 70 23.37 6.48 8.03
CA THR A 70 21.96 6.20 7.74
C THR A 70 21.40 5.12 8.67
N GLY A 71 20.85 5.53 9.81
CA GLY A 71 19.90 4.69 10.54
C GLY A 71 18.58 4.60 9.76
N ARG A 72 18.55 3.85 8.65
CA ARG A 72 17.31 3.54 7.92
C ARG A 72 16.55 2.53 8.77
N LEU A 73 15.62 3.04 9.55
CA LEU A 73 14.98 2.24 10.58
C LEU A 73 13.92 1.35 9.96
N ASN A 74 13.17 1.84 8.96
CA ASN A 74 12.28 1.00 8.18
C ASN A 74 12.08 1.57 6.76
N LYS A 75 12.07 0.70 5.74
CA LYS A 75 11.69 1.03 4.35
C LYS A 75 10.54 0.13 3.92
N PHE A 76 9.51 0.72 3.32
CA PHE A 76 8.31 0.02 2.88
C PHE A 76 8.07 0.25 1.40
N PHE A 77 7.77 -0.84 0.72
CA PHE A 77 7.38 -0.87 -0.68
C PHE A 77 5.95 -1.36 -0.76
N MET A 78 5.12 -0.61 -1.46
CA MET A 78 3.70 -0.88 -1.63
C MET A 78 3.37 -0.88 -3.11
N ALA A 79 2.60 -1.86 -3.54
CA ALA A 79 2.10 -1.94 -4.91
C ALA A 79 0.65 -2.41 -4.92
N LEU A 80 -0.18 -1.70 -5.68
CA LEU A 80 -1.48 -2.15 -6.11
C LEU A 80 -1.32 -2.71 -7.52
N VAL A 81 -1.67 -3.98 -7.71
CA VAL A 81 -1.52 -4.67 -9.00
C VAL A 81 -2.86 -5.22 -9.45
N ASN A 82 -3.06 -5.26 -10.77
CA ASN A 82 -4.24 -5.89 -11.35
C ASN A 82 -4.11 -7.39 -11.17
N ASP A 83 -5.12 -8.01 -10.57
CA ASP A 83 -5.09 -9.44 -10.30
C ASP A 83 -6.04 -10.16 -11.28
N PRO A 84 -5.50 -10.84 -12.30
CA PRO A 84 -6.28 -11.56 -13.28
C PRO A 84 -6.87 -12.87 -12.74
N ASP A 85 -6.72 -13.16 -11.43
CA ASP A 85 -7.09 -14.44 -10.84
C ASP A 85 -8.50 -14.91 -11.28
N ASP A 86 -8.51 -16.12 -11.81
CA ASP A 86 -9.63 -16.81 -12.42
C ASP A 86 -10.52 -17.40 -11.32
N GLU A 87 -11.86 -17.35 -11.49
CA GLU A 87 -12.83 -17.98 -10.59
C GLU A 87 -12.56 -19.50 -10.39
N GLU A 88 -11.82 -20.13 -11.31
CA GLU A 88 -11.47 -21.56 -11.27
C GLU A 88 -10.06 -21.85 -10.76
N SER A 89 -9.23 -20.82 -10.54
CA SER A 89 -7.91 -20.99 -9.96
C SER A 89 -8.01 -21.12 -8.44
N ILE A 90 -7.65 -22.29 -7.92
CA ILE A 90 -7.43 -22.50 -6.48
C ILE A 90 -6.03 -22.08 -6.04
N ALA A 91 -5.18 -21.64 -6.97
CA ALA A 91 -3.81 -21.28 -6.70
C ALA A 91 -3.76 -19.82 -6.24
N ILE A 92 -3.34 -19.59 -4.99
CA ILE A 92 -3.01 -18.24 -4.52
C ILE A 92 -1.83 -17.77 -5.39
N PRO A 93 -1.99 -16.71 -6.19
CA PRO A 93 -0.96 -16.34 -7.13
C PRO A 93 0.27 -15.84 -6.36
N THR A 94 1.46 -16.31 -6.74
CA THR A 94 2.72 -15.94 -6.10
C THR A 94 3.19 -14.56 -6.58
N HIS A 95 4.23 -14.02 -5.94
CA HIS A 95 4.83 -12.73 -6.29
C HIS A 95 5.57 -12.73 -7.63
N GLU A 96 5.65 -13.86 -8.34
CA GLU A 96 6.39 -14.03 -9.60
C GLU A 96 5.51 -13.89 -10.85
N ILE A 97 4.19 -13.74 -10.71
CA ILE A 97 3.29 -13.61 -11.86
C ILE A 97 3.29 -12.14 -12.33
N ASP A 98 3.53 -11.95 -13.64
CA ASP A 98 3.47 -10.65 -14.33
C ASP A 98 2.05 -10.06 -14.19
N HIS A 99 1.89 -9.21 -13.18
CA HIS A 99 0.68 -8.45 -12.94
C HIS A 99 0.93 -6.98 -13.29
N ASP A 100 0.01 -6.37 -14.03
CA ASP A 100 0.11 -4.95 -14.36
C ASP A 100 0.05 -4.11 -13.09
N VAL A 101 1.12 -3.35 -12.82
CA VAL A 101 1.18 -2.45 -11.67
C VAL A 101 0.28 -1.25 -11.95
N ILE A 102 -0.77 -1.10 -11.14
CA ILE A 102 -1.71 0.02 -11.21
C ILE A 102 -1.09 1.27 -10.57
N ALA A 103 -0.51 1.08 -9.38
CA ALA A 103 0.08 2.14 -8.59
C ALA A 103 1.07 1.57 -7.60
N ASP A 104 2.16 2.28 -7.35
CA ASP A 104 3.15 1.94 -6.33
C ASP A 104 3.48 3.15 -5.43
N CYS A 105 4.02 2.84 -4.26
CA CYS A 105 4.48 3.85 -3.32
C CYS A 105 5.63 3.31 -2.47
N GLU A 106 6.55 4.22 -2.15
CA GLU A 106 7.67 3.99 -1.26
C GLU A 106 7.51 4.89 -0.03
N PHE A 107 7.71 4.33 1.16
CA PHE A 107 7.66 5.06 2.42
C PHE A 107 8.91 4.75 3.26
N HIS A 108 9.51 5.79 3.84
CA HIS A 108 10.68 5.65 4.71
C HIS A 108 10.46 6.23 6.10
N ILE A 109 11.04 5.53 7.07
CA ILE A 109 11.28 6.04 8.41
C ILE A 109 12.79 6.23 8.57
N GLU A 110 13.20 7.48 8.72
CA GLU A 110 14.60 7.87 8.84
C GLU A 110 14.86 8.48 10.22
N ARG A 111 16.03 8.22 10.79
CA ARG A 111 16.47 8.92 12.00
C ARG A 111 16.97 10.31 11.64
N VAL A 112 16.55 11.31 12.42
CA VAL A 112 17.07 12.68 12.33
C VAL A 112 18.48 12.71 12.92
N MET A 113 19.47 12.68 12.03
CA MET A 113 20.88 12.85 12.38
C MET A 113 21.22 14.32 12.60
N SER A 114 22.31 14.61 13.33
CA SER A 114 22.70 15.97 13.75
C SER A 114 23.03 16.94 12.60
N TRP A 115 23.23 16.46 11.37
CA TRP A 115 23.40 17.32 10.20
C TRP A 115 22.06 17.74 9.57
N TYR A 116 21.01 16.92 9.75
CA TYR A 116 19.66 17.21 9.25
C TYR A 116 18.97 18.30 10.07
N THR A 117 19.35 18.42 11.34
CA THR A 117 18.88 19.45 12.27
C THR A 117 19.28 20.87 11.85
N GLU A 118 20.43 21.02 11.19
CA GLU A 118 20.94 22.32 10.73
C GLU A 118 20.15 22.86 9.52
N VAL A 119 19.68 21.96 8.65
CA VAL A 119 18.94 22.33 7.43
C VAL A 119 17.44 22.46 7.69
N HIS A 120 16.86 21.57 8.51
CA HIS A 120 15.40 21.46 8.67
C HIS A 120 14.88 21.88 10.05
N LYS A 121 15.76 22.35 10.96
CA LYS A 121 15.42 22.79 12.33
C LYS A 121 14.64 21.76 13.18
N ILE A 122 14.85 20.47 12.92
CA ILE A 122 14.28 19.37 13.73
C ILE A 122 15.27 19.06 14.86
N PRO A 123 14.85 18.71 16.10
CA PRO A 123 15.77 18.31 17.17
C PRO A 123 16.51 16.99 16.86
N ALA A 124 17.78 16.90 17.28
CA ALA A 124 18.62 15.72 17.04
C ALA A 124 18.10 14.51 17.83
N GLY A 125 18.13 13.33 17.23
CA GLY A 125 17.67 12.09 17.87
C GLY A 125 16.19 11.77 17.66
N GLY A 126 15.42 12.64 17.00
CA GLY A 126 14.05 12.35 16.57
C GLY A 126 13.96 11.44 15.33
N TYR A 127 12.73 11.16 14.90
CA TYR A 127 12.43 10.43 13.68
C TYR A 127 11.80 11.37 12.64
N ALA A 128 12.19 11.22 11.38
CA ALA A 128 11.59 11.89 10.23
C ALA A 128 10.86 10.86 9.36
N PHE A 129 9.68 11.27 8.89
CA PHE A 129 8.84 10.46 8.02
C PHE A 129 8.87 11.04 6.63
N VAL A 130 9.27 10.23 5.65
CA VAL A 130 9.32 10.65 4.26
C VAL A 130 8.15 10.00 3.52
N ALA A 131 7.22 10.83 3.03
CA ALA A 131 6.02 10.43 2.31
C ALA A 131 5.10 9.45 3.09
N PRO A 132 4.59 9.80 4.29
CA PRO A 132 3.73 8.91 5.10
C PRO A 132 2.37 8.63 4.47
N SER A 133 1.99 9.40 3.45
CA SER A 133 0.80 9.23 2.65
C SER A 133 1.10 9.62 1.21
N ARG A 134 0.53 8.87 0.26
CA ARG A 134 0.62 9.16 -1.17
C ARG A 134 -0.75 8.99 -1.79
N THR A 135 -1.25 10.07 -2.41
CA THR A 135 -2.46 10.04 -3.22
C THR A 135 -2.09 10.06 -4.70
N ILE A 136 -2.63 9.12 -5.46
CA ILE A 136 -2.52 9.03 -6.91
C ILE A 136 -3.92 9.16 -7.48
N ASN A 137 -4.14 10.19 -8.30
CA ASN A 137 -5.39 10.39 -9.03
C ASN A 137 -5.16 9.97 -10.48
N PHE A 138 -6.12 9.23 -11.03
CA PHE A 138 -6.11 8.82 -12.42
C PHE A 138 -7.05 9.70 -13.20
N ASP A 139 -6.56 10.19 -14.33
CA ASP A 139 -7.38 10.93 -15.28
C ASP A 139 -8.45 10.00 -15.85
N GLU A 140 -9.67 10.52 -16.06
CA GLU A 140 -10.77 9.72 -16.59
C GLU A 140 -10.52 9.24 -18.03
N THR A 141 -9.61 9.90 -18.76
CA THR A 141 -9.17 9.54 -20.10
C THR A 141 -8.16 8.38 -20.13
N ILE A 142 -7.65 7.96 -18.97
CA ILE A 142 -6.74 6.82 -18.85
C ILE A 142 -7.55 5.62 -18.35
N ASP A 143 -7.57 4.55 -19.16
CA ASP A 143 -8.28 3.32 -18.86
C ASP A 143 -7.49 2.45 -17.87
N ILE A 144 -7.58 2.75 -16.58
CA ILE A 144 -7.16 1.80 -15.54
C ILE A 144 -8.35 0.93 -15.17
N ILE A 145 -8.40 -0.23 -15.82
CA ILE A 145 -9.52 -1.15 -15.75
C ILE A 145 -9.12 -2.40 -14.98
N CYS A 146 -9.90 -2.72 -13.95
CA CYS A 146 -9.83 -3.96 -13.23
C CYS A 146 -11.08 -4.80 -13.57
N PRO A 147 -10.91 -5.96 -14.20
CA PRO A 147 -12.05 -6.81 -14.57
C PRO A 147 -12.61 -7.59 -13.38
N ARG A 148 -11.82 -7.81 -12.32
CA ARG A 148 -12.26 -8.59 -11.14
C ARG A 148 -11.62 -8.15 -9.84
N ASN A 149 -10.32 -8.40 -9.69
CA ASN A 149 -9.63 -8.28 -8.42
C ASN A 149 -8.43 -7.35 -8.56
N ILE A 150 -8.11 -6.67 -7.46
CA ILE A 150 -6.84 -5.98 -7.30
C ILE A 150 -6.12 -6.62 -6.14
N ARG A 151 -4.79 -6.68 -6.21
CA ARG A 151 -3.96 -7.19 -5.14
C ARG A 151 -3.13 -6.06 -4.57
N PHE A 152 -3.09 -6.00 -3.25
CA PHE A 152 -2.24 -5.10 -2.51
C PHE A 152 -1.05 -5.86 -1.94
N ASN A 153 0.15 -5.52 -2.40
CA ASN A 153 1.40 -6.04 -1.89
C ASN A 153 2.09 -4.98 -1.03
N ALA A 154 2.55 -5.39 0.13
CA ALA A 154 3.35 -4.58 1.03
C ALA A 154 4.54 -5.38 1.53
N SER A 155 5.74 -4.87 1.33
CA SER A 155 6.96 -5.42 1.92
C SER A 155 7.67 -4.31 2.67
N GLY A 156 8.38 -4.67 3.73
CA GLY A 156 9.26 -3.73 4.38
C GLY A 156 10.26 -4.38 5.30
N VAL A 157 11.38 -3.70 5.50
CA VAL A 157 12.36 -4.08 6.52
C VAL A 157 11.96 -3.40 7.81
N ILE A 158 11.62 -4.18 8.84
CA ILE A 158 11.23 -3.65 10.14
C ILE A 158 12.31 -3.90 11.17
N ILE A 159 12.85 -2.85 11.78
CA ILE A 159 13.92 -2.99 12.77
C ILE A 159 13.48 -2.53 14.16
N GLY A 160 13.46 -3.48 15.11
CA GLY A 160 13.38 -3.20 16.55
C GLY A 160 12.04 -2.64 17.05
N ALA A 161 10.98 -2.74 16.25
CA ALA A 161 9.63 -2.29 16.63
C ALA A 161 8.91 -3.35 17.49
N THR A 162 8.27 -2.93 18.58
CA THR A 162 7.50 -3.84 19.46
C THR A 162 6.13 -4.16 18.84
N VAL A 163 5.54 -3.16 18.19
CA VAL A 163 4.36 -3.33 17.32
C VAL A 163 4.83 -3.19 15.88
N LYS A 164 4.37 -4.07 14.99
CA LYS A 164 4.74 -3.99 13.58
C LYS A 164 3.91 -2.91 12.87
N PRO A 165 4.53 -2.09 12.01
CA PRO A 165 3.82 -1.14 11.16
C PRO A 165 2.84 -1.87 10.23
N GLN A 166 1.77 -1.16 9.92
CA GLN A 166 0.76 -1.59 8.97
C GLN A 166 0.57 -0.51 7.93
N VAL A 167 0.39 -0.92 6.69
CA VAL A 167 0.05 -0.01 5.59
C VAL A 167 -1.40 -0.21 5.19
N ILE A 168 -2.04 0.87 4.80
CA ILE A 168 -3.44 0.95 4.42
C ILE A 168 -3.47 1.41 2.97
N VAL A 169 -4.28 0.75 2.15
CA VAL A 169 -4.64 1.22 0.83
C VAL A 169 -6.12 1.55 0.80
N THR A 170 -6.47 2.73 0.28
CA THR A 170 -7.84 3.12 -0.04
C THR A 170 -7.98 3.28 -1.54
N VAL A 171 -8.83 2.45 -2.15
CA VAL A 171 -9.06 2.44 -3.59
C VAL A 171 -10.44 2.99 -3.89
N TYR A 172 -10.47 3.94 -4.82
CA TYR A 172 -11.62 4.70 -5.26
C TYR A 172 -11.89 4.33 -6.71
N PHE A 173 -13.08 3.82 -7.02
CA PHE A 173 -13.40 3.31 -8.36
C PHE A 173 -14.87 3.49 -8.72
N THR A 174 -15.18 3.35 -10.01
CA THR A 174 -16.55 3.32 -10.55
C THR A 174 -16.79 2.02 -11.29
N TYR A 175 -18.01 1.49 -11.29
CA TYR A 175 -18.37 0.38 -12.18
C TYR A 175 -18.85 0.90 -13.53
N GLU A 176 -18.45 0.20 -14.59
CA GLU A 176 -18.86 0.45 -15.96
C GLU A 176 -19.33 -0.87 -16.59
N LYS A 177 -20.53 -0.87 -17.16
CA LYS A 177 -21.06 -2.02 -17.89
C LYS A 177 -20.38 -2.16 -19.25
N VAL A 178 -19.80 -3.32 -19.51
CA VAL A 178 -19.22 -3.68 -20.81
C VAL A 178 -20.32 -4.34 -21.65
N THR A 179 -20.47 -3.86 -22.89
CA THR A 179 -21.49 -4.33 -23.85
C THR A 179 -20.92 -5.34 -24.83
#